data_AF-A0A2G3DZ45-F1
#
_entry.id   AF-A0A2G3DZ45-F1
#
_cell.length_a   1.000
_cell.length_b   1.000
_cell.length_c   1.000
_cell.angle_alpha   90.00
_cell.angle_beta   90.00
_cell.angle_gamma   90.00
#
_symmetry.space_group_name_H-M   'P 1'
#
loop_
_entity.id
_entity.type
_entity.pdbx_description
1 polymer ?
#
loop_
_entity_poly.entity_id
_entity_poly.type
_entity_poly.pdbx_seq_one_letter_code
_entity_poly.pdbx_strand_id
1 'polypeptide(L)'
;MFLEKNKKLISICIVGLLLFARLDLGIVYNKAFVLVNVAVNGLAILYCGYLGLKDKTIAKKSIINPAVLWVLVFTLLVFIYGHYRIGGITNDIYSRQYALLTIVPAILIMIILYHNQNDLLDILSVPGSFVIFATLIVSLIHDPVWVEWVDGTYSQSRVGATPAGTCVDTANFILILLIPIFYQLYVNKAWKKYLIPAVIGVFEIFASGAKAAIIPLAFVFIILIIGTSKSKKVLRRNLIILGVAILVGAILAVKVPLLYRVFGERFIELFKGLNDTEYDLHTSTGQRMAVTAEFKKHFGEHPIFGHGLYAFKDMPYSQLEEYKVDGVVNYRHIHIHNNFMEILFGFGIVGFILYYWLPVYVLIKSFMSKNKQVIILVLSIMVSFLFIDLGLDMFYNYMTPYFAYLVAYCILKKGENESFS
;
A
#
# COMPACT_ATOMS: atom_id res chain seq x y z
N MET A 1 -22.96 -15.79 23.77
CA MET A 1 -22.59 -15.03 24.98
C MET A 1 -21.13 -14.55 24.99
N PHE A 2 -20.09 -15.39 25.11
CA PHE A 2 -18.69 -14.90 25.15
C PHE A 2 -18.27 -14.15 23.87
N LEU A 3 -18.51 -14.75 22.69
CA LEU A 3 -18.16 -14.16 21.40
C LEU A 3 -18.93 -12.86 21.09
N GLU A 4 -20.17 -12.73 21.55
CA GLU A 4 -20.96 -11.49 21.41
C GLU A 4 -20.43 -10.38 22.32
N LYS A 5 -20.21 -10.69 23.61
CA LYS A 5 -19.71 -9.73 24.59
C LYS A 5 -18.34 -9.16 24.17
N ASN A 6 -17.51 -9.98 23.53
CA ASN A 6 -16.15 -9.63 23.14
C ASN A 6 -15.97 -9.39 21.64
N LYS A 7 -17.06 -9.22 20.87
CA LYS A 7 -17.03 -9.11 19.40
C LYS A 7 -16.01 -8.09 18.89
N LYS A 8 -15.99 -6.89 19.48
CA LYS A 8 -15.04 -5.83 19.10
C LYS A 8 -13.59 -6.26 19.33
N LEU A 9 -13.30 -6.81 20.51
CA LEU A 9 -11.95 -7.25 20.88
C LEU A 9 -11.46 -8.38 19.98
N ILE A 10 -12.32 -9.39 19.73
CA ILE A 10 -11.99 -10.51 18.85
C ILE A 10 -11.73 -10.01 17.42
N SER A 11 -12.55 -9.07 16.94
CA SER A 11 -12.35 -8.43 15.63
C SER A 11 -11.00 -7.70 15.54
N ILE A 12 -10.63 -6.94 16.59
CA ILE A 12 -9.32 -6.29 16.69
C ILE A 12 -8.19 -7.33 16.62
N CYS A 13 -8.26 -8.39 17.43
CA CYS A 13 -7.22 -9.42 17.45
C CYS A 13 -7.08 -10.12 16.08
N ILE A 14 -8.18 -10.52 15.46
CA ILE A 14 -8.14 -11.23 14.18
C ILE A 14 -7.63 -10.32 13.05
N VAL A 15 -8.09 -9.07 12.98
CA VAL A 15 -7.57 -8.11 11.99
C VAL A 15 -6.08 -7.86 12.22
N GLY A 16 -5.63 -7.72 13.47
CA GLY A 16 -4.21 -7.57 13.79
C GLY A 16 -3.37 -8.76 13.34
N LEU A 17 -3.85 -9.98 13.57
CA LEU A 17 -3.17 -11.20 13.14
C LEU A 17 -3.13 -11.32 11.61
N LEU A 18 -4.22 -11.01 10.91
CA LEU A 18 -4.27 -11.06 9.43
C LEU A 18 -3.28 -10.07 8.81
N LEU A 19 -3.23 -8.85 9.35
CA LEU A 19 -2.30 -7.82 8.92
C LEU A 19 -0.85 -8.27 9.19
N PHE A 20 -0.53 -8.59 10.45
CA PHE A 20 0.82 -9.03 10.84
C PHE A 20 1.30 -10.23 10.02
N ALA A 21 0.48 -11.28 9.91
CA ALA A 21 0.85 -12.47 9.17
C ALA A 21 1.17 -12.15 7.70
N ARG A 22 0.41 -11.27 7.04
CA ARG A 22 0.64 -10.99 5.62
C ARG A 22 1.79 -10.03 5.35
N LEU A 23 2.06 -9.10 6.27
CA LEU A 23 2.98 -7.97 6.08
C LEU A 23 4.36 -8.20 6.66
N ASP A 24 4.43 -9.03 7.71
CA ASP A 24 5.66 -9.31 8.42
C ASP A 24 6.14 -10.73 8.11
N LEU A 25 5.21 -11.68 7.93
CA LEU A 25 5.54 -13.09 7.70
C LEU A 25 5.32 -13.47 6.23
N GLY A 26 6.33 -13.31 5.40
CA GLY A 26 6.25 -13.59 3.97
C GLY A 26 5.91 -15.04 3.62
N ILE A 27 5.02 -15.22 2.65
CA ILE A 27 4.56 -16.54 2.19
C ILE A 27 5.57 -17.27 1.27
N VAL A 28 6.63 -16.60 0.84
CA VAL A 28 7.72 -17.20 0.06
C VAL A 28 9.00 -17.35 0.87
N TYR A 29 9.04 -16.82 2.10
CA TYR A 29 10.26 -16.75 2.89
C TYR A 29 10.62 -18.10 3.52
N ASN A 30 9.67 -18.72 4.23
CA ASN A 30 9.84 -20.08 4.75
C ASN A 30 8.49 -20.80 4.95
N LYS A 31 8.53 -22.13 5.09
CA LYS A 31 7.33 -22.96 5.25
C LYS A 31 6.54 -22.65 6.53
N ALA A 32 7.22 -22.26 7.62
CA ALA A 32 6.55 -21.94 8.88
C ALA A 32 5.67 -20.69 8.73
N PHE A 33 6.13 -19.66 8.03
CA PHE A 33 5.37 -18.44 7.79
C PHE A 33 4.15 -18.67 6.89
N VAL A 34 4.26 -19.59 5.92
CA VAL A 34 3.09 -20.05 5.15
C VAL A 34 2.05 -20.70 6.05
N LEU A 35 2.48 -21.61 6.96
CA LEU A 35 1.57 -22.27 7.89
C LEU A 35 0.88 -21.27 8.83
N VAL A 36 1.59 -20.26 9.31
CA VAL A 36 1.01 -19.18 10.12
C VAL A 36 -0.05 -18.41 9.31
N ASN A 37 0.26 -18.00 8.08
CA ASN A 37 -0.70 -17.32 7.21
C ASN A 37 -1.97 -18.16 6.98
N VAL A 38 -1.81 -19.46 6.69
CA VAL A 38 -2.94 -20.38 6.50
C VAL A 38 -3.76 -20.53 7.79
N ALA A 39 -3.11 -20.70 8.94
CA ALA A 39 -3.78 -20.86 10.23
C ALA A 39 -4.59 -19.60 10.62
N VAL A 40 -4.00 -18.42 10.44
CA VAL A 40 -4.66 -17.14 10.70
C VAL A 40 -5.85 -16.93 9.77
N ASN A 41 -5.70 -17.24 8.48
CA ASN A 41 -6.82 -17.19 7.52
C ASN A 41 -7.93 -18.16 7.90
N GLY A 42 -7.59 -19.39 8.30
CA GLY A 42 -8.56 -20.38 8.78
C GLY A 42 -9.34 -19.88 10.00
N LEU A 43 -8.65 -19.32 10.99
CA LEU A 43 -9.29 -18.72 12.17
C LEU A 43 -10.24 -17.58 11.80
N ALA A 44 -9.81 -16.70 10.89
CA ALA A 44 -10.62 -15.59 10.41
C ALA A 44 -11.85 -16.07 9.61
N ILE A 45 -11.73 -17.13 8.81
CA ILE A 45 -12.86 -17.75 8.10
C ILE A 45 -13.90 -18.27 9.11
N LEU A 46 -13.47 -19.00 10.14
CA LEU A 46 -14.38 -19.51 11.18
C LEU A 46 -15.10 -18.35 11.90
N TYR A 47 -14.39 -17.28 12.21
CA TYR A 47 -14.98 -16.11 12.86
C TYR A 47 -15.96 -15.35 11.95
N CYS A 48 -15.62 -15.14 10.67
CA CYS A 48 -16.53 -14.58 9.68
C CYS A 48 -17.78 -15.45 9.49
N GLY A 49 -17.62 -16.78 9.48
CA GLY A 49 -18.74 -17.72 9.47
C GLY A 49 -19.65 -17.56 10.68
N TYR A 50 -19.08 -17.44 11.88
CA TYR A 50 -19.83 -17.15 13.10
C TYR A 50 -20.60 -15.82 13.02
N LEU A 51 -19.94 -14.74 12.57
CA LEU A 51 -20.58 -13.43 12.37
C LEU A 51 -21.74 -13.53 11.37
N GLY A 52 -21.57 -14.29 10.29
CA GLY A 52 -22.59 -14.45 9.27
C GLY A 52 -23.79 -15.29 9.70
N LEU A 53 -23.59 -16.30 10.56
CA LEU A 53 -24.70 -17.06 11.16
C LEU A 53 -25.55 -16.19 12.10
N LYS A 54 -24.95 -15.19 12.74
CA LYS A 54 -25.64 -14.27 13.64
C LYS A 54 -26.44 -13.19 12.91
N ASP A 55 -25.89 -12.66 11.83
CA ASP A 55 -26.57 -11.64 11.01
C ASP A 55 -26.44 -11.95 9.52
N LYS A 56 -27.39 -12.74 9.02
CA LYS A 56 -27.44 -13.15 7.61
C LYS A 56 -27.61 -11.97 6.66
N THR A 57 -28.24 -10.87 7.10
CA THR A 57 -28.46 -9.69 6.29
C THR A 57 -27.16 -8.93 6.05
N ILE A 58 -26.39 -8.69 7.12
CA ILE A 58 -25.06 -8.08 6.99
C ILE A 58 -24.12 -9.00 6.24
N ALA A 59 -24.18 -10.32 6.49
CA ALA A 59 -23.36 -11.30 5.76
C ALA A 59 -23.60 -11.25 4.25
N LYS A 60 -24.86 -11.19 3.84
CA LYS A 60 -25.21 -11.06 2.42
C LYS A 60 -24.67 -9.75 1.83
N LYS A 61 -24.80 -8.63 2.55
CA LYS A 61 -24.28 -7.32 2.12
C LYS A 61 -22.75 -7.26 2.07
N SER A 62 -22.05 -7.98 2.94
CA SER A 62 -20.59 -8.00 2.98
C SER A 62 -19.97 -8.86 1.87
N ILE A 63 -20.70 -9.86 1.36
CA ILE A 63 -20.23 -10.75 0.29
C ILE A 63 -20.75 -10.30 -1.09
N ILE A 64 -21.96 -9.74 -1.16
CA ILE A 64 -22.58 -9.29 -2.41
C ILE A 64 -22.56 -7.77 -2.46
N ASN A 65 -21.47 -7.21 -3.00
CA ASN A 65 -21.32 -5.78 -3.20
C ASN A 65 -20.30 -5.47 -4.32
N PRO A 66 -20.28 -4.22 -4.83
CA PRO A 66 -19.31 -3.76 -5.82
C PRO A 66 -17.85 -4.08 -5.50
N ALA A 67 -17.43 -3.99 -4.24
CA ALA A 67 -16.03 -4.21 -3.89
C ALA A 67 -15.62 -5.69 -4.00
N VAL A 68 -16.49 -6.63 -3.61
CA VAL A 68 -16.26 -8.06 -3.87
C VAL A 68 -16.29 -8.37 -5.35
N LEU A 69 -17.23 -7.77 -6.11
CA LEU A 69 -17.28 -7.94 -7.56
C LEU A 69 -15.97 -7.48 -8.23
N TRP A 70 -15.43 -6.33 -7.80
CA TRP A 70 -14.13 -5.83 -8.27
C TRP A 70 -13.01 -6.84 -8.04
N VAL A 71 -12.88 -7.34 -6.81
CA VAL A 71 -11.88 -8.36 -6.48
C VAL A 71 -12.05 -9.59 -7.36
N LEU A 72 -13.27 -10.12 -7.48
CA LEU A 72 -13.54 -11.34 -8.25
C LEU A 72 -13.19 -11.17 -9.73
N VAL A 73 -13.65 -10.08 -10.35
CA VAL A 73 -13.43 -9.86 -11.79
C VAL A 73 -11.97 -9.62 -12.10
N PHE A 74 -11.28 -8.79 -11.31
CA PHE A 74 -9.85 -8.54 -11.52
C PHE A 74 -8.99 -9.77 -11.23
N THR A 75 -9.28 -10.50 -10.15
CA THR A 75 -8.58 -11.76 -9.83
C THR A 75 -8.79 -12.81 -10.90
N LEU A 76 -10.00 -12.89 -11.48
CA LEU A 76 -10.30 -13.80 -12.59
C LEU A 76 -9.46 -13.45 -13.83
N LEU A 77 -9.33 -12.17 -14.16
CA LEU A 77 -8.46 -11.72 -15.25
C LEU A 77 -7.01 -12.14 -15.01
N VAL A 78 -6.47 -11.82 -13.84
CA VAL A 78 -5.09 -12.18 -13.45
C VAL A 78 -4.90 -13.70 -13.48
N PHE A 79 -5.89 -14.46 -13.00
CA PHE A 79 -5.88 -15.93 -13.05
C PHE A 79 -5.84 -16.44 -14.49
N ILE A 80 -6.70 -15.91 -15.39
CA ILE A 80 -6.73 -16.34 -16.79
C ILE A 80 -5.36 -16.10 -17.44
N TYR A 81 -4.81 -14.90 -17.30
CA TYR A 81 -3.52 -14.55 -17.90
C TYR A 81 -2.36 -15.35 -17.30
N GLY A 82 -2.31 -15.46 -15.97
CA GLY A 82 -1.23 -16.16 -15.28
C GLY A 82 -1.29 -17.68 -15.40
N HIS A 83 -2.47 -18.28 -15.30
CA HIS A 83 -2.64 -19.73 -15.34
C HIS A 83 -2.46 -20.29 -16.77
N TYR A 84 -3.02 -19.61 -17.78
CA TYR A 84 -2.91 -20.03 -19.17
C TYR A 84 -1.70 -19.42 -19.90
N ARG A 85 -0.85 -18.66 -19.19
CA ARG A 85 0.36 -18.02 -19.72
C ARG A 85 0.11 -17.20 -20.99
N ILE A 86 -0.96 -16.40 -20.97
CA ILE A 86 -1.32 -15.56 -22.11
C ILE A 86 -0.30 -14.42 -22.22
N GLY A 87 0.36 -14.33 -23.39
CA GLY A 87 1.21 -13.21 -23.78
C GLY A 87 2.65 -13.18 -23.22
N GLY A 88 2.95 -13.95 -22.17
CA GLY A 88 4.32 -14.07 -21.62
C GLY A 88 5.10 -15.24 -22.20
N ILE A 89 6.34 -15.01 -22.62
CA ILE A 89 7.19 -16.03 -23.27
C ILE A 89 7.76 -17.03 -22.24
N THR A 90 7.84 -16.68 -20.94
CA THR A 90 8.65 -17.45 -19.96
C THR A 90 8.08 -17.67 -18.55
N ASN A 91 6.96 -17.08 -18.13
CA ASN A 91 6.77 -16.85 -16.68
C ASN A 91 6.05 -17.93 -15.85
N ASP A 92 6.84 -18.65 -15.02
CA ASP A 92 6.42 -19.33 -13.78
C ASP A 92 6.19 -18.36 -12.59
N ILE A 93 6.04 -17.05 -12.86
CA ILE A 93 5.83 -16.01 -11.83
C ILE A 93 4.46 -16.17 -11.15
N TYR A 94 3.46 -16.69 -11.87
CA TYR A 94 2.12 -16.81 -11.32
C TYR A 94 1.97 -18.01 -10.37
N SER A 95 1.71 -17.74 -9.10
CA SER A 95 1.30 -18.73 -8.10
C SER A 95 -0.14 -18.50 -7.65
N ARG A 96 -1.00 -19.51 -7.86
CA ARG A 96 -2.38 -19.55 -7.36
C ARG A 96 -2.43 -19.44 -5.84
N GLN A 97 -1.55 -20.18 -5.16
CA GLN A 97 -1.46 -20.16 -3.70
C GLN A 97 -1.09 -18.75 -3.21
N TYR A 98 -0.14 -18.10 -3.88
CA TYR A 98 0.29 -16.74 -3.53
C TYR A 98 -0.86 -15.73 -3.69
N ALA A 99 -1.57 -15.80 -4.81
CA ALA A 99 -2.72 -14.92 -5.07
C ALA A 99 -3.82 -15.08 -4.01
N LEU A 100 -4.19 -16.32 -3.68
CA LEU A 100 -5.22 -16.60 -2.67
C LEU A 100 -4.80 -16.10 -1.29
N LEU A 101 -3.57 -16.38 -0.85
CA LEU A 101 -3.06 -15.92 0.44
C LEU A 101 -2.88 -14.40 0.52
N THR A 102 -2.91 -13.69 -0.61
CA THR A 102 -2.86 -12.22 -0.67
C THR A 102 -4.24 -11.59 -0.63
N ILE A 103 -5.21 -12.15 -1.34
CA ILE A 103 -6.54 -11.56 -1.53
C ILE A 103 -7.50 -11.93 -0.39
N VAL A 104 -7.47 -13.20 0.05
CA VAL A 104 -8.39 -13.72 1.08
C VAL A 104 -8.32 -12.94 2.39
N PRO A 105 -7.14 -12.61 2.96
CA PRO A 105 -7.08 -11.80 4.18
C PRO A 105 -7.78 -10.45 4.05
N ALA A 106 -7.61 -9.76 2.91
CA ALA A 106 -8.24 -8.46 2.67
C ALA A 106 -9.78 -8.57 2.61
N ILE A 107 -10.32 -9.61 1.97
CA ILE A 107 -11.76 -9.89 1.96
C ILE A 107 -12.27 -10.19 3.37
N LEU A 108 -11.54 -11.00 4.14
CA LEU A 108 -11.92 -11.35 5.52
C LEU A 108 -11.95 -10.10 6.42
N ILE A 109 -10.95 -9.22 6.31
CA ILE A 109 -10.94 -7.93 7.01
C ILE A 109 -12.17 -7.11 6.61
N MET A 110 -12.48 -7.01 5.31
CA MET A 110 -13.66 -6.27 4.83
C MET A 110 -14.96 -6.81 5.45
N ILE A 111 -15.15 -8.14 5.49
CA ILE A 111 -16.31 -8.77 6.12
C ILE A 111 -16.39 -8.41 7.61
N ILE A 112 -15.27 -8.48 8.33
CA ILE A 112 -15.21 -8.08 9.75
C ILE A 112 -15.59 -6.61 9.93
N LEU A 113 -15.13 -5.70 9.07
CA LEU A 113 -15.48 -4.27 9.13
C LEU A 113 -16.97 -4.04 8.85
N TYR A 114 -17.58 -4.80 7.93
CA TYR A 114 -19.02 -4.76 7.67
C TYR A 114 -19.86 -5.10 8.90
N HIS A 115 -19.43 -6.10 9.68
CA HIS A 115 -20.11 -6.46 10.92
C HIS A 115 -19.83 -5.49 12.08
N ASN A 116 -18.87 -4.58 11.95
CA ASN A 116 -18.45 -3.68 13.02
C ASN A 116 -18.37 -2.20 12.58
N GLN A 117 -19.35 -1.74 11.80
CA GLN A 117 -19.39 -0.37 11.25
C GLN A 117 -19.27 0.74 12.31
N ASN A 118 -19.91 0.55 13.47
CA ASN A 118 -19.86 1.51 14.58
C ASN A 118 -18.44 1.65 15.15
N ASP A 119 -17.71 0.54 15.25
CA ASP A 119 -16.36 0.45 15.81
C ASP A 119 -15.26 0.46 14.73
N LEU A 120 -15.61 0.77 13.47
CA LEU A 120 -14.72 0.63 12.31
C LEU A 120 -13.36 1.30 12.51
N LEU A 121 -13.34 2.52 13.05
CA LEU A 121 -12.09 3.23 13.30
C LEU A 121 -11.20 2.51 14.31
N ASP A 122 -11.77 1.98 15.39
CA ASP A 122 -10.98 1.27 16.41
C ASP A 122 -10.45 -0.07 15.88
N ILE A 123 -11.24 -0.76 15.04
CA ILE A 123 -10.82 -2.03 14.41
C ILE A 123 -9.75 -1.80 13.33
N LEU A 124 -9.57 -0.56 12.85
CA LEU A 124 -8.44 -0.21 11.99
C LEU A 124 -7.24 0.30 12.80
N SER A 125 -7.46 1.24 13.72
CA SER A 125 -6.37 1.94 14.41
C SER A 125 -5.69 1.12 15.49
N VAL A 126 -6.42 0.25 16.22
CA VAL A 126 -5.79 -0.60 17.25
C VAL A 126 -4.93 -1.69 16.61
N PRO A 127 -5.43 -2.49 15.65
CA PRO A 127 -4.60 -3.45 14.92
C PRO A 127 -3.45 -2.78 14.19
N GLY A 128 -3.70 -1.65 13.51
CA GLY A 128 -2.65 -0.92 12.81
C GLY A 128 -1.54 -0.44 13.74
N SER A 129 -1.88 0.00 14.96
CA SER A 129 -0.88 0.36 15.97
C SER A 129 -0.02 -0.83 16.36
N PHE A 130 -0.64 -1.99 16.62
CA PHE A 130 0.08 -3.22 16.94
C PHE A 130 1.02 -3.64 15.80
N VAL A 131 0.53 -3.62 14.55
CA VAL A 131 1.31 -4.02 13.38
C VAL A 131 2.51 -3.09 13.18
N ILE A 132 2.36 -1.78 13.30
CA ILE A 132 3.50 -0.84 13.21
C ILE A 132 4.63 -1.25 14.16
N PHE A 133 4.33 -1.51 15.44
CA PHE A 133 5.34 -1.97 16.39
C PHE A 133 5.93 -3.33 16.01
N ALA A 134 5.08 -4.28 15.61
CA ALA A 134 5.51 -5.61 15.25
C ALA A 134 6.42 -5.59 14.02
N THR A 135 6.11 -4.76 13.03
CA THR A 135 6.89 -4.53 11.82
C THR A 135 8.27 -3.96 12.13
N LEU A 136 8.38 -2.96 13.00
CA LEU A 136 9.69 -2.47 13.44
C LEU A 136 10.52 -3.61 14.07
N ILE A 137 9.93 -4.40 14.95
CA ILE A 137 10.64 -5.51 15.61
C ILE A 137 11.06 -6.58 14.60
N VAL A 138 10.17 -6.99 13.70
CA VAL A 138 10.48 -7.99 12.67
C VAL A 138 11.56 -7.49 11.73
N SER A 139 11.48 -6.22 11.33
CA SER A 139 12.49 -5.56 10.52
C SER A 139 13.85 -5.54 11.22
N LEU A 140 13.92 -5.17 12.50
CA LEU A 140 15.16 -5.20 13.29
C LEU A 140 15.81 -6.60 13.36
N ILE A 141 15.01 -7.66 13.28
CA ILE A 141 15.49 -9.05 13.33
C ILE A 141 15.95 -9.53 11.94
N HIS A 142 15.23 -9.16 10.88
CA HIS A 142 15.36 -9.78 9.55
C HIS A 142 16.03 -8.90 8.50
N ASP A 143 16.07 -7.59 8.70
CA ASP A 143 16.70 -6.66 7.77
C ASP A 143 18.16 -6.42 8.20
N PRO A 144 19.15 -7.04 7.51
CA PRO A 144 20.56 -6.94 7.89
C PRO A 144 21.08 -5.50 7.80
N VAL A 145 20.37 -4.61 7.07
CA VAL A 145 20.74 -3.21 6.92
C VAL A 145 20.73 -2.45 8.26
N TRP A 146 19.97 -2.93 9.25
CA TRP A 146 20.03 -2.36 10.60
C TRP A 146 21.42 -2.48 11.22
N VAL A 147 22.16 -3.54 10.93
CA VAL A 147 23.54 -3.71 11.42
C VAL A 147 24.47 -2.70 10.77
N GLU A 148 24.35 -2.48 9.45
CA GLU A 148 25.10 -1.44 8.74
C GLU A 148 24.82 -0.04 9.33
N TRP A 149 23.59 0.18 9.80
CA TRP A 149 23.20 1.42 10.47
C TRP A 149 23.82 1.58 11.86
N VAL A 150 24.06 0.50 12.58
CA VAL A 150 24.69 0.53 13.92
C VAL A 150 26.21 0.62 13.80
N ASP A 151 26.81 -0.15 12.89
CA ASP A 151 28.26 -0.31 12.76
C ASP A 151 28.92 0.79 11.91
N GLY A 152 28.12 1.63 11.25
CA GLY A 152 28.61 2.83 10.57
C GLY A 152 29.22 2.59 9.18
N THR A 153 29.09 1.38 8.62
CA THR A 153 29.71 0.93 7.36
C THR A 153 28.99 1.38 6.08
N TYR A 154 28.12 2.39 6.17
CA TYR A 154 27.07 2.74 5.21
C TYR A 154 27.43 2.83 3.70
N SER A 155 26.65 2.12 2.87
CA SER A 155 26.47 2.38 1.44
C SER A 155 24.99 2.62 1.06
N GLN A 156 24.45 3.83 1.21
CA GLN A 156 23.08 4.21 0.74
C GLN A 156 21.90 3.28 1.17
N SER A 157 22.10 2.39 2.14
CA SER A 157 21.19 1.29 2.47
C SER A 157 19.94 1.75 3.22
N ARG A 158 18.80 1.12 2.89
CA ARG A 158 17.46 1.43 3.39
C ARG A 158 17.03 0.36 4.38
N VAL A 159 16.47 0.77 5.52
CA VAL A 159 15.92 -0.16 6.50
C VAL A 159 14.41 -0.28 6.39
N GLY A 160 13.83 -1.33 6.97
CA GLY A 160 12.38 -1.56 6.97
C GLY A 160 11.94 -2.76 6.16
N ALA A 161 12.86 -3.56 5.62
CA ALA A 161 12.48 -4.80 4.95
C ALA A 161 11.94 -5.80 5.97
N THR A 162 10.97 -6.62 5.55
CA THR A 162 10.46 -7.73 6.34
C THR A 162 10.55 -9.00 5.50
N PRO A 163 10.40 -10.19 6.09
CA PRO A 163 10.24 -11.41 5.32
C PRO A 163 9.13 -11.35 4.25
N ALA A 164 8.14 -10.48 4.38
CA ALA A 164 7.03 -10.38 3.43
C ALA A 164 7.20 -9.34 2.33
N GLY A 165 8.17 -8.42 2.43
CA GLY A 165 8.29 -7.35 1.46
C GLY A 165 9.54 -6.49 1.64
N THR A 166 9.77 -5.63 0.65
CA THR A 166 10.88 -4.68 0.68
C THR A 166 10.58 -3.52 1.62
N CYS A 167 11.60 -2.75 2.00
CA CYS A 167 11.42 -1.52 2.77
C CYS A 167 10.45 -0.51 2.12
N VAL A 168 10.31 -0.51 0.78
CA VAL A 168 9.35 0.36 0.09
C VAL A 168 7.92 -0.12 0.36
N ASP A 169 7.70 -1.43 0.28
CA ASP A 169 6.39 -2.05 0.45
C ASP A 169 5.89 -1.85 1.87
N THR A 170 6.77 -2.11 2.85
CA THR A 170 6.51 -1.90 4.27
C THR A 170 6.09 -0.47 4.56
N ALA A 171 6.85 0.52 4.07
CA ALA A 171 6.55 1.93 4.31
C ALA A 171 5.20 2.38 3.71
N ASN A 172 4.87 1.90 2.51
CA ASN A 172 3.58 2.19 1.89
C ASN A 172 2.42 1.56 2.65
N PHE A 173 2.61 0.36 3.20
CA PHE A 173 1.58 -0.26 4.02
C PHE A 173 1.40 0.47 5.35
N ILE A 174 2.50 0.82 6.03
CA ILE A 174 2.48 1.63 7.26
C ILE A 174 1.75 2.95 7.03
N LEU A 175 1.95 3.61 5.89
CA LEU A 175 1.20 4.82 5.54
C LEU A 175 -0.32 4.59 5.58
N ILE A 176 -0.81 3.48 5.01
CA ILE A 176 -2.23 3.16 5.02
C ILE A 176 -2.74 2.89 6.43
N LEU A 177 -1.96 2.21 7.27
CA LEU A 177 -2.29 1.98 8.68
C LEU A 177 -2.32 3.28 9.50
N LEU A 178 -1.46 4.24 9.16
CA LEU A 178 -1.38 5.52 9.86
C LEU A 178 -2.57 6.43 9.59
N ILE A 179 -3.26 6.33 8.44
CA ILE A 179 -4.40 7.19 8.11
C ILE A 179 -5.49 7.20 9.21
N PRO A 180 -6.06 6.05 9.63
CA PRO A 180 -7.04 6.01 10.72
C PRO A 180 -6.44 6.41 12.08
N ILE A 181 -5.15 6.14 12.32
CA ILE A 181 -4.44 6.53 13.54
C ILE A 181 -4.29 8.05 13.63
N PHE A 182 -3.90 8.71 12.54
CA PHE A 182 -3.82 10.16 12.46
C PHE A 182 -5.19 10.81 12.59
N TYR A 183 -6.24 10.21 12.03
CA TYR A 183 -7.60 10.70 12.28
C TYR A 183 -7.95 10.65 13.77
N GLN A 184 -7.67 9.52 14.44
CA GLN A 184 -7.90 9.38 15.89
C GLN A 184 -7.08 10.37 16.73
N LEU A 185 -5.82 10.62 16.35
CA LEU A 185 -4.93 11.54 17.05
C LEU A 185 -5.34 13.00 16.82
N TYR A 186 -5.58 13.38 15.57
CA TYR A 186 -5.81 14.76 15.17
C TYR A 186 -7.24 15.21 15.42
N VAL A 187 -8.23 14.39 15.07
CA VAL A 187 -9.66 14.73 15.16
C VAL A 187 -10.22 14.33 16.51
N ASN A 188 -10.08 13.05 16.88
CA ASN A 188 -10.65 12.51 18.13
C ASN A 188 -9.80 12.79 19.36
N LYS A 189 -8.62 13.42 19.20
CA LYS A 189 -7.73 13.81 20.30
C LYS A 189 -7.36 12.62 21.20
N ALA A 190 -7.17 11.43 20.62
CA ALA A 190 -6.80 10.22 21.36
C ALA A 190 -5.26 10.05 21.50
N TRP A 191 -4.58 11.13 21.89
CA TRP A 191 -3.10 11.24 21.93
C TRP A 191 -2.43 10.13 22.76
N LYS A 192 -2.96 9.83 23.96
CA LYS A 192 -2.40 8.83 24.87
C LYS A 192 -2.31 7.43 24.25
N LYS A 193 -3.23 7.11 23.32
CA LYS A 193 -3.33 5.79 22.70
C LYS A 193 -2.54 5.70 21.40
N TYR A 194 -2.47 6.79 20.64
CA TYR A 194 -2.04 6.75 19.24
C TYR A 194 -0.80 7.59 18.93
N LEU A 195 -0.28 8.40 19.86
CA LEU A 195 0.92 9.21 19.61
C LEU A 195 2.16 8.35 19.36
N ILE A 196 2.44 7.35 20.20
CA ILE A 196 3.63 6.51 20.05
C ILE A 196 3.59 5.68 18.76
N PRO A 197 2.51 4.93 18.44
CA PRO A 197 2.42 4.24 17.15
C PRO A 197 2.58 5.19 15.95
N ALA A 198 2.02 6.40 16.03
CA ALA A 198 2.16 7.39 14.96
C ALA A 198 3.61 7.84 14.76
N VAL A 199 4.33 8.12 15.85
CA VAL A 199 5.75 8.53 15.80
C VAL A 199 6.60 7.41 15.21
N ILE A 200 6.39 6.16 15.64
CA ILE A 200 7.13 5.00 15.14
C ILE A 200 6.86 4.75 13.65
N GLY A 201 5.58 4.74 13.24
CA GLY A 201 5.24 4.54 11.84
C GLY A 201 5.78 5.65 10.93
N VAL A 202 5.78 6.91 11.39
CA VAL A 202 6.41 8.02 10.65
C VAL A 202 7.92 7.79 10.55
N PHE A 203 8.57 7.40 11.65
CA PHE A 203 10.00 7.07 11.64
C PHE A 203 10.31 5.97 10.62
N GLU A 204 9.56 4.87 10.60
CA GLU A 204 9.77 3.77 9.64
C GLU A 204 9.58 4.22 8.18
N ILE A 205 8.58 5.06 7.89
CA ILE A 205 8.40 5.65 6.55
C ILE A 205 9.64 6.44 6.13
N PHE A 206 10.17 7.29 7.00
CA PHE A 206 11.37 8.08 6.68
C PHE A 206 12.62 7.21 6.59
N ALA A 207 12.79 6.25 7.50
CA ALA A 207 13.92 5.33 7.54
C ALA A 207 13.99 4.43 6.30
N SER A 208 12.83 4.10 5.73
CA SER A 208 12.74 3.39 4.45
C SER A 208 13.19 4.21 3.25
N GLY A 209 13.23 5.55 3.34
CA GLY A 209 13.49 6.43 2.20
C GLY A 209 12.50 6.28 1.03
N ALA A 210 11.30 5.73 1.28
CA ALA A 210 10.29 5.46 0.25
C ALA A 210 9.55 6.73 -0.17
N LYS A 211 9.93 7.33 -1.31
CA LYS A 211 9.27 8.52 -1.87
C LYS A 211 7.75 8.32 -2.07
N ALA A 212 7.36 7.11 -2.47
CA ALA A 212 5.96 6.70 -2.64
C ALA A 212 5.13 6.70 -1.34
N ALA A 213 5.77 6.72 -0.16
CA ALA A 213 5.10 6.85 1.14
C ALA A 213 5.27 8.26 1.76
N ILE A 214 6.46 8.86 1.63
CA ILE A 214 6.80 10.16 2.23
C ILE A 214 5.99 11.30 1.61
N ILE A 215 5.87 11.34 0.28
CA ILE A 215 5.12 12.39 -0.42
C ILE A 215 3.62 12.34 -0.05
N PRO A 216 2.92 11.19 -0.20
CA PRO A 216 1.51 11.13 0.18
C PRO A 216 1.27 11.34 1.68
N LEU A 217 2.22 11.02 2.57
CA LEU A 217 2.12 11.38 3.99
C LEU A 217 1.87 12.88 4.19
N ALA A 218 2.57 13.74 3.44
CA ALA A 218 2.34 15.19 3.47
C ALA A 218 0.92 15.53 2.98
N PHE A 219 0.45 14.90 1.91
CA PHE A 219 -0.92 15.09 1.42
C PHE A 219 -1.98 14.61 2.41
N VAL A 220 -1.75 13.52 3.14
CA VAL A 220 -2.64 13.05 4.21
C VAL A 220 -2.80 14.13 5.28
N PHE A 221 -1.71 14.76 5.72
CA PHE A 221 -1.78 15.87 6.67
C PHE A 221 -2.48 17.10 6.08
N ILE A 222 -2.24 17.45 4.81
CA ILE A 222 -2.94 18.55 4.14
C ILE A 222 -4.45 18.29 4.12
N ILE A 223 -4.88 17.09 3.72
CA ILE A 223 -6.29 16.68 3.68
C ILE A 223 -6.90 16.76 5.08
N LEU A 224 -6.23 16.22 6.11
CA LEU A 224 -6.69 16.29 7.49
C LEU A 224 -6.86 17.74 7.95
N ILE A 225 -5.87 18.61 7.71
CA ILE A 225 -5.90 20.02 8.10
C ILE A 225 -7.06 20.74 7.38
N ILE A 226 -7.20 20.55 6.06
CA ILE A 226 -8.26 21.19 5.27
C ILE A 226 -9.64 20.71 5.71
N GLY A 227 -9.84 19.40 5.82
CA GLY A 227 -11.13 18.80 6.11
C GLY A 227 -11.67 19.08 7.51
N THR A 228 -10.79 19.41 8.46
CA THR A 228 -11.14 19.58 9.89
C THR A 228 -11.05 21.02 10.38
N SER A 229 -10.50 21.93 9.57
CA SER A 229 -10.33 23.34 9.97
C SER A 229 -11.67 24.05 10.10
N LYS A 230 -11.90 24.68 11.27
CA LYS A 230 -13.13 25.42 11.57
C LYS A 230 -13.15 26.85 11.02
N SER A 231 -11.99 27.43 10.71
CA SER A 231 -11.88 28.80 10.19
C SER A 231 -10.65 28.99 9.31
N LYS A 232 -10.68 29.99 8.42
CA LYS A 232 -9.55 30.36 7.55
C LYS A 232 -8.28 30.65 8.35
N LYS A 233 -8.41 31.25 9.54
CA LYS A 233 -7.26 31.55 10.44
C LYS A 233 -6.59 30.27 10.96
N VAL A 234 -7.38 29.30 11.42
CA VAL A 234 -6.87 28.01 11.90
C VAL A 234 -6.24 27.21 10.76
N LEU A 235 -6.89 27.19 9.60
CA LEU A 235 -6.37 26.56 8.39
C LEU A 235 -4.99 27.11 8.03
N ARG A 236 -4.89 28.44 7.88
CA ARG A 236 -3.64 29.12 7.53
C ARG A 236 -2.53 28.83 8.55
N ARG A 237 -2.83 28.91 9.85
CA ARG A 237 -1.87 28.61 10.92
C ARG A 237 -1.34 27.17 10.79
N ASN A 238 -2.23 26.20 10.63
CA ASN A 238 -1.84 24.79 10.60
C ASN A 238 -1.07 24.44 9.30
N LEU A 239 -1.43 25.04 8.16
CA LEU A 239 -0.67 24.90 6.91
C LEU A 239 0.73 25.53 7.02
N ILE A 240 0.87 26.69 7.68
CA ILE A 240 2.18 27.29 7.96
C ILE A 240 3.01 26.36 8.85
N ILE A 241 2.44 25.81 9.91
CA ILE A 241 3.15 24.85 10.80
C ILE A 241 3.62 23.64 10.00
N LEU A 242 2.76 23.08 9.14
CA LEU A 242 3.13 21.95 8.28
C LEU A 242 4.24 22.35 7.29
N GLY A 243 4.14 23.53 6.65
CA GLY A 243 5.16 24.04 5.73
C GLY A 243 6.51 24.25 6.41
N VAL A 244 6.51 24.79 7.63
CA VAL A 244 7.73 24.92 8.45
C VAL A 244 8.28 23.55 8.82
N ALA A 245 7.43 22.60 9.21
CA ALA A 245 7.88 21.23 9.53
C ALA A 245 8.52 20.53 8.31
N ILE A 246 7.93 20.68 7.12
CA ILE A 246 8.49 20.17 5.85
C ILE A 246 9.83 20.85 5.56
N LEU A 247 9.92 22.17 5.70
CA LEU A 247 11.15 22.92 5.46
C LEU A 247 12.27 22.49 6.42
N VAL A 248 11.98 22.39 7.72
CA VAL A 248 12.92 21.89 8.72
C VAL A 248 13.35 20.46 8.39
N GLY A 249 12.40 19.58 8.04
CA GLY A 249 12.69 18.22 7.60
C GLY A 249 13.61 18.17 6.37
N ALA A 250 13.39 19.03 5.38
CA ALA A 250 14.24 19.13 4.20
C ALA A 250 15.65 19.64 4.54
N ILE A 251 15.78 20.62 5.42
CA ILE A 251 17.08 21.11 5.90
C ILE A 251 17.82 19.99 6.65
N LEU A 252 17.15 19.27 7.54
CA LEU A 252 17.72 18.13 8.26
C LEU A 252 18.14 17.02 7.31
N ALA A 253 17.33 16.73 6.29
CA ALA A 253 17.65 15.76 5.25
C ALA A 253 18.91 16.14 4.45
N VAL A 254 19.24 17.42 4.32
CA VAL A 254 20.47 17.84 3.62
C VAL A 254 21.67 17.93 4.55
N LYS A 255 21.46 18.33 5.81
CA LYS A 255 22.54 18.66 6.75
C LYS A 255 22.98 17.49 7.63
N VAL A 256 22.10 16.52 7.89
CA VAL A 256 22.43 15.36 8.72
C VAL A 256 22.93 14.23 7.80
N PRO A 257 24.19 13.75 7.94
CA PRO A 257 24.77 12.78 7.02
C PRO A 257 23.93 11.50 6.85
N LEU A 258 23.36 10.99 7.94
CA LEU A 258 22.48 9.83 7.91
C LEU A 258 21.22 10.10 7.07
N LEU A 259 20.52 11.22 7.33
CA LEU A 259 19.29 11.57 6.61
C LEU A 259 19.57 11.91 5.14
N TYR A 260 20.74 12.48 4.85
CA TYR A 260 21.17 12.77 3.49
C TYR A 260 21.32 11.50 2.66
N ARG A 261 22.02 10.50 3.19
CA ARG A 261 22.22 9.22 2.49
C ARG A 261 20.92 8.43 2.32
N VAL A 262 20.05 8.46 3.33
CA VAL A 262 18.79 7.67 3.30
C VAL A 262 17.72 8.31 2.40
N PHE A 263 17.60 9.64 2.44
CA PHE A 263 16.52 10.36 1.75
C PHE A 263 17.00 11.60 0.98
N GLY A 264 17.96 12.37 1.50
CA GLY A 264 18.41 13.63 0.88
C GLY A 264 18.94 13.48 -0.54
N GLU A 265 19.79 12.49 -0.82
CA GLU A 265 20.33 12.21 -2.16
C GLU A 265 19.20 11.94 -3.16
N ARG A 266 18.23 11.12 -2.76
CA ARG A 266 17.07 10.74 -3.59
C ARG A 266 16.09 11.88 -3.84
N PHE A 267 16.04 12.83 -2.91
CA PHE A 267 15.28 14.05 -3.07
C PHE A 267 15.95 14.96 -4.10
N ILE A 268 17.28 15.09 -4.06
CA ILE A 268 18.04 15.84 -5.08
C ILE A 268 17.92 15.17 -6.45
N GLU A 269 18.01 13.85 -6.53
CA GLU A 269 17.84 13.07 -7.77
C GLU A 269 16.47 13.30 -8.45
N LEU A 270 15.39 13.52 -7.67
CA LEU A 270 14.08 13.84 -8.25
C LEU A 270 14.13 15.12 -9.09
N PHE A 271 14.89 16.12 -8.66
CA PHE A 271 14.96 17.41 -9.35
C PHE A 271 16.02 17.42 -10.46
N LYS A 272 17.09 16.62 -10.34
CA LYS A 272 18.10 16.48 -11.41
C LYS A 272 17.48 15.94 -12.69
N GLY A 273 16.69 14.87 -12.59
CA GLY A 273 16.05 14.25 -13.76
C GLY A 273 14.97 15.10 -14.45
N LEU A 274 14.61 16.29 -13.93
CA LEU A 274 13.69 17.20 -14.62
C LEU A 274 14.38 18.00 -15.74
N ASN A 275 15.71 18.12 -15.72
CA ASN A 275 16.47 18.92 -16.68
C ASN A 275 17.38 18.08 -17.60
N ASP A 276 17.51 16.77 -17.35
CA ASP A 276 18.34 15.90 -18.19
C ASP A 276 17.59 15.41 -19.43
N THR A 277 18.24 15.56 -20.59
CA THR A 277 17.75 15.04 -21.88
C THR A 277 18.25 13.63 -22.19
N GLU A 278 19.25 13.15 -21.45
CA GLU A 278 19.83 11.81 -21.58
C GLU A 278 19.39 10.89 -20.44
N TYR A 279 19.25 9.59 -20.74
CA TYR A 279 18.87 8.59 -19.74
C TYR A 279 20.10 8.09 -18.98
N ASP A 280 20.30 8.57 -17.75
CA ASP A 280 21.30 7.97 -16.86
C ASP A 280 20.76 6.66 -16.25
N LEU A 281 21.10 5.54 -16.88
CA LEU A 281 20.70 4.19 -16.45
C LEU A 281 21.32 3.75 -15.11
N HIS A 282 22.27 4.50 -14.56
CA HIS A 282 22.80 4.28 -13.21
C HIS A 282 21.90 4.88 -12.12
N THR A 283 20.90 5.68 -12.50
CA THR A 283 19.94 6.29 -11.57
C THR A 283 18.56 5.65 -11.69
N SER A 284 17.84 5.56 -10.56
CA SER A 284 16.43 5.12 -10.56
C SER A 284 15.53 6.02 -11.41
N THR A 285 15.88 7.30 -11.59
CA THR A 285 15.11 8.24 -12.41
C THR A 285 15.34 7.98 -13.91
N GLY A 286 16.60 7.84 -14.36
CA GLY A 286 16.92 7.57 -15.76
C GLY A 286 16.40 6.21 -16.23
N GLN A 287 16.48 5.16 -15.39
CA GLN A 287 15.86 3.86 -15.67
C GLN A 287 14.34 3.99 -15.90
N ARG A 288 13.62 4.73 -15.05
CA ARG A 288 12.17 4.95 -15.22
C ARG A 288 11.85 5.71 -16.52
N MET A 289 12.69 6.67 -16.91
CA MET A 289 12.53 7.42 -18.16
C MET A 289 12.70 6.50 -19.38
N ALA A 290 13.74 5.65 -19.38
CA ALA A 290 13.98 4.67 -20.44
C ALA A 290 12.83 3.65 -20.55
N VAL A 291 12.40 3.07 -19.43
CA VAL A 291 11.24 2.16 -19.38
C VAL A 291 9.98 2.85 -19.92
N THR A 292 9.73 4.10 -19.52
CA THR A 292 8.56 4.85 -20.01
C THR A 292 8.62 5.06 -21.52
N ALA A 293 9.81 5.27 -22.09
CA ALA A 293 9.99 5.41 -23.53
C ALA A 293 9.69 4.09 -24.26
N GLU A 294 10.21 2.96 -23.78
CA GLU A 294 9.93 1.64 -24.36
C GLU A 294 8.46 1.24 -24.21
N PHE A 295 7.83 1.52 -23.06
CA PHE A 295 6.39 1.35 -22.88
C PHE A 295 5.60 2.11 -23.96
N LYS A 296 5.91 3.39 -24.20
CA LYS A 296 5.19 4.21 -25.20
C LYS A 296 5.33 3.67 -26.61
N LYS A 297 6.50 3.11 -26.94
CA LYS A 297 6.81 2.55 -28.26
C LYS A 297 6.04 1.25 -28.51
N HIS A 298 5.91 0.40 -27.48
CA HIS A 298 5.40 -0.97 -27.62
C HIS A 298 3.96 -1.17 -27.10
N PHE A 299 3.39 -0.21 -26.39
CA PHE A 299 1.98 -0.30 -25.92
C PHE A 299 0.99 -0.48 -27.07
N GLY A 300 1.23 0.18 -28.22
CA GLY A 300 0.34 0.15 -29.38
C GLY A 300 0.23 -1.20 -30.08
N GLU A 301 1.08 -2.17 -29.75
CA GLU A 301 1.08 -3.50 -30.36
C GLU A 301 -0.11 -4.34 -29.88
N HIS A 302 -0.46 -4.24 -28.59
CA HIS A 302 -1.58 -4.97 -27.97
C HIS A 302 -2.39 -4.09 -27.00
N PRO A 303 -3.05 -3.01 -27.45
CA PRO A 303 -3.60 -1.98 -26.56
C PRO A 303 -4.86 -2.40 -25.80
N ILE A 304 -5.65 -3.34 -26.33
CA ILE A 304 -6.95 -3.73 -25.74
C ILE A 304 -6.77 -4.74 -24.62
N PHE A 305 -6.05 -5.83 -24.90
CA PHE A 305 -5.86 -6.98 -24.02
C PHE A 305 -4.44 -7.09 -23.45
N GLY A 306 -3.53 -6.19 -23.83
CA GLY A 306 -2.17 -6.19 -23.32
C GLY A 306 -1.34 -7.37 -23.81
N HIS A 307 -0.11 -7.37 -23.30
CA HIS A 307 0.96 -8.29 -23.67
C HIS A 307 1.08 -9.49 -22.73
N GLY A 308 0.31 -9.60 -21.65
CA GLY A 308 0.42 -10.70 -20.69
C GLY A 308 0.76 -10.27 -19.26
N LEU A 309 0.54 -11.16 -18.29
CA LEU A 309 0.91 -10.91 -16.89
C LEU A 309 2.43 -10.74 -16.75
N TYR A 310 2.88 -9.60 -16.20
CA TYR A 310 4.30 -9.22 -16.06
C TYR A 310 5.09 -9.19 -17.37
N ALA A 311 4.40 -9.03 -18.51
CA ALA A 311 5.01 -9.18 -19.83
C ALA A 311 6.17 -8.21 -20.07
N PHE A 312 6.12 -6.97 -19.56
CA PHE A 312 7.18 -5.98 -19.83
C PHE A 312 8.57 -6.48 -19.39
N LYS A 313 8.65 -7.06 -18.18
CA LYS A 313 9.92 -7.59 -17.66
C LYS A 313 10.48 -8.75 -18.49
N ASP A 314 9.64 -9.45 -19.24
CA ASP A 314 10.09 -10.55 -20.11
C ASP A 314 10.54 -10.06 -21.49
N MET A 315 10.28 -8.80 -21.83
CA MET A 315 10.59 -8.30 -23.16
C MET A 315 12.08 -7.98 -23.31
N PRO A 316 12.68 -8.20 -24.50
CA PRO A 316 14.10 -7.89 -24.73
C PRO A 316 14.47 -6.43 -24.41
N TYR A 317 13.56 -5.49 -24.67
CA TYR A 317 13.77 -4.05 -24.44
C TYR A 317 13.62 -3.63 -22.98
N SER A 318 13.33 -4.54 -22.03
CA SER A 318 13.38 -4.22 -20.60
C SER A 318 14.75 -4.46 -19.98
N GLN A 319 15.76 -4.90 -20.75
CA GLN A 319 17.17 -5.01 -20.33
C GLN A 319 17.83 -3.63 -20.21
N LEU A 320 17.37 -2.86 -19.23
CA LEU A 320 17.71 -1.43 -19.08
C LEU A 320 18.50 -1.12 -17.81
N GLU A 321 18.82 -2.13 -17.00
CA GLU A 321 19.66 -1.95 -15.81
C GLU A 321 21.03 -2.55 -16.00
N GLU A 322 22.04 -1.68 -16.01
CA GLU A 322 23.45 -2.04 -16.11
C GLU A 322 23.98 -2.55 -14.76
N TYR A 323 24.66 -3.69 -14.79
CA TYR A 323 25.43 -4.20 -13.64
C TYR A 323 26.75 -4.80 -14.11
N LYS A 324 27.76 -4.81 -13.22
CA LYS A 324 29.09 -5.36 -13.54
C LYS A 324 29.34 -6.66 -12.79
N VAL A 325 29.77 -7.68 -13.51
CA VAL A 325 30.27 -8.96 -12.96
C VAL A 325 31.67 -9.14 -13.50
N ASP A 326 32.65 -9.25 -12.60
CA ASP A 326 34.07 -9.43 -12.95
C ASP A 326 34.60 -8.38 -13.95
N GLY A 327 34.13 -7.14 -13.84
CA GLY A 327 34.51 -6.04 -14.73
C GLY A 327 33.78 -6.01 -16.08
N VAL A 328 32.93 -7.00 -16.38
CA VAL A 328 32.11 -7.08 -17.59
C VAL A 328 30.76 -6.41 -17.36
N VAL A 329 30.38 -5.51 -18.26
CA VAL A 329 29.06 -4.85 -18.28
C VAL A 329 28.00 -5.83 -18.76
N ASN A 330 26.97 -6.03 -17.94
CA ASN A 330 25.80 -6.86 -18.22
C ASN A 330 24.53 -6.04 -18.03
N TYR A 331 23.42 -6.47 -18.66
CA TYR A 331 22.11 -5.84 -18.52
C TYR A 331 21.10 -6.83 -17.96
N ARG A 332 20.26 -6.38 -17.04
CA ARG A 332 19.14 -7.18 -16.51
C ARG A 332 17.80 -6.52 -16.77
N HIS A 333 16.78 -7.38 -16.85
CA HIS A 333 15.41 -6.95 -17.05
C HIS A 333 14.84 -6.23 -15.82
N ILE A 334 14.22 -5.08 -16.04
CA ILE A 334 13.58 -4.29 -14.99
C ILE A 334 12.07 -4.19 -15.15
N HIS A 335 11.39 -4.03 -14.01
CA HIS A 335 9.97 -3.74 -13.96
C HIS A 335 9.70 -2.28 -14.33
N ILE A 336 8.46 -1.98 -14.73
CA ILE A 336 8.09 -0.60 -15.05
C ILE A 336 8.10 0.31 -13.81
N HIS A 337 7.87 -0.27 -12.62
CA HIS A 337 7.77 0.46 -11.36
C HIS A 337 6.73 1.61 -11.41
N ASN A 338 5.67 1.37 -12.19
CA ASN A 338 4.48 2.20 -12.29
C ASN A 338 3.29 1.27 -12.58
N ASN A 339 2.41 1.12 -11.60
CA ASN A 339 1.27 0.20 -11.64
C ASN A 339 0.31 0.53 -12.80
N PHE A 340 0.13 1.81 -13.15
CA PHE A 340 -0.74 2.20 -14.26
C PHE A 340 -0.22 1.64 -15.58
N MET A 341 1.07 1.84 -15.84
CA MET A 341 1.73 1.36 -17.05
C MET A 341 1.86 -0.17 -17.04
N GLU A 342 2.15 -0.80 -15.90
CA GLU A 342 2.25 -2.26 -15.79
C GLU A 342 0.90 -2.93 -16.11
N ILE A 343 -0.21 -2.39 -15.59
CA ILE A 343 -1.55 -2.91 -15.89
C ILE A 343 -1.94 -2.65 -17.34
N LEU A 344 -1.67 -1.46 -17.88
CA LEU A 344 -1.92 -1.14 -19.29
C LEU A 344 -1.10 -2.03 -20.22
N PHE A 345 0.17 -2.23 -19.92
CA PHE A 345 1.05 -3.05 -20.74
C PHE A 345 0.63 -4.52 -20.67
N GLY A 346 0.36 -5.03 -19.47
CA GLY A 346 0.07 -6.45 -19.27
C GLY A 346 -1.35 -6.87 -19.66
N PHE A 347 -2.35 -6.04 -19.39
CA PHE A 347 -3.77 -6.39 -19.59
C PHE A 347 -4.54 -5.43 -20.50
N GLY A 348 -3.88 -4.40 -21.03
CA GLY A 348 -4.49 -3.41 -21.90
C GLY A 348 -5.50 -2.52 -21.18
N ILE A 349 -6.26 -1.79 -21.99
CA ILE A 349 -7.34 -0.91 -21.52
C ILE A 349 -8.40 -1.69 -20.73
N VAL A 350 -8.67 -2.95 -21.10
CA VAL A 350 -9.64 -3.79 -20.39
C VAL A 350 -9.20 -4.02 -18.95
N GLY A 351 -7.97 -4.48 -18.72
CA GLY A 351 -7.47 -4.68 -17.36
C GLY A 351 -7.34 -3.39 -16.57
N PHE A 352 -6.98 -2.29 -17.24
CA PHE A 352 -6.92 -0.96 -16.61
C PHE A 352 -8.28 -0.54 -16.05
N ILE A 353 -9.35 -0.65 -16.84
CA ILE A 353 -10.71 -0.35 -16.39
C ILE A 353 -11.11 -1.29 -15.26
N LEU A 354 -10.86 -2.59 -15.41
CA LEU A 354 -11.21 -3.59 -14.41
C LEU A 354 -10.51 -3.36 -13.06
N TYR A 355 -9.28 -2.86 -13.06
CA TYR A 355 -8.55 -2.52 -11.83
C TYR A 355 -8.99 -1.18 -11.24
N TYR A 356 -9.14 -0.13 -12.05
CA TYR A 356 -9.33 1.23 -11.53
C TYR A 356 -10.80 1.66 -11.34
N TRP A 357 -11.79 0.90 -11.81
CA TRP A 357 -13.19 1.33 -11.68
C TRP A 357 -13.65 1.44 -10.21
N LEU A 358 -13.22 0.55 -9.31
CA LEU A 358 -13.60 0.59 -7.90
C LEU A 358 -13.02 1.81 -7.16
N PRO A 359 -11.69 2.06 -7.19
CA PRO A 359 -11.14 3.24 -6.51
C PRO A 359 -11.71 4.54 -7.09
N VAL A 360 -11.95 4.62 -8.40
CA VAL A 360 -12.64 5.78 -9.02
C VAL A 360 -14.08 5.91 -8.51
N TYR A 361 -14.84 4.82 -8.48
CA TYR A 361 -16.20 4.79 -7.93
C TYR A 361 -16.24 5.27 -6.47
N VAL A 362 -15.35 4.74 -5.63
CA VAL A 362 -15.26 5.09 -4.20
C VAL A 362 -14.88 6.56 -4.01
N LEU A 363 -13.91 7.06 -4.80
CA LEU A 363 -13.50 8.46 -4.75
C LEU A 363 -14.65 9.40 -5.11
N ILE A 364 -15.34 9.16 -6.24
CA ILE A 364 -16.48 9.98 -6.69
C ILE A 364 -17.58 9.98 -5.63
N LYS A 365 -17.98 8.79 -5.13
CA LYS A 365 -19.03 8.68 -4.11
C LYS A 365 -18.63 9.32 -2.78
N SER A 366 -17.34 9.32 -2.43
CA SER A 366 -16.88 10.00 -1.22
C SER A 366 -17.11 11.51 -1.30
N PHE A 367 -16.85 12.16 -2.44
CA PHE A 367 -17.11 13.59 -2.63
C PHE A 367 -18.59 13.96 -2.59
N MET A 368 -19.47 12.99 -2.89
CA MET A 368 -20.93 13.15 -2.76
C MET A 368 -21.43 12.92 -1.32
N SER A 369 -20.58 12.42 -0.43
CA SER A 369 -20.95 12.16 0.97
C SER A 369 -21.13 13.47 1.74
N LYS A 370 -22.14 13.54 2.59
CA LYS A 370 -22.30 14.64 3.56
C LYS A 370 -21.41 14.47 4.79
N ASN A 371 -20.86 13.27 4.99
CA ASN A 371 -20.03 12.96 6.15
C ASN A 371 -18.56 13.32 5.88
N LYS A 372 -18.08 14.38 6.54
CA LYS A 372 -16.69 14.86 6.42
C LYS A 372 -15.66 13.80 6.78
N GLN A 373 -15.94 12.94 7.78
CA GLN A 373 -15.03 11.86 8.16
C GLN A 373 -14.75 10.93 6.99
N VAL A 374 -15.80 10.60 6.23
CA VAL A 374 -15.72 9.71 5.07
C VAL A 374 -14.88 10.35 3.97
N ILE A 375 -15.15 11.61 3.65
CA ILE A 375 -14.38 12.36 2.65
C ILE A 375 -12.90 12.36 3.02
N ILE A 376 -12.57 12.74 4.26
CA ILE A 376 -11.19 12.86 4.73
C ILE A 376 -10.47 11.51 4.62
N LEU A 377 -11.03 10.44 5.19
CA LEU A 377 -10.36 9.15 5.24
C LEU A 377 -10.21 8.52 3.86
N VAL A 378 -11.28 8.55 3.04
CA VAL A 378 -11.24 7.98 1.69
C VAL A 378 -10.28 8.77 0.82
N LEU A 379 -10.33 10.11 0.83
CA LEU A 379 -9.42 10.94 0.05
C LEU A 379 -7.96 10.72 0.46
N SER A 380 -7.68 10.58 1.76
CA SER A 380 -6.34 10.23 2.27
C SER A 380 -5.85 8.88 1.76
N ILE A 381 -6.71 7.87 1.70
CA ILE A 381 -6.34 6.55 1.14
C ILE A 381 -6.14 6.66 -0.37
N MET A 382 -7.06 7.29 -1.10
CA MET A 382 -7.00 7.39 -2.57
C MET A 382 -5.80 8.21 -3.05
N VAL A 383 -5.48 9.33 -2.41
CA VAL A 383 -4.28 10.10 -2.75
C VAL A 383 -3.02 9.29 -2.46
N SER A 384 -2.99 8.52 -1.36
CA SER A 384 -1.85 7.66 -1.06
C SER A 384 -1.65 6.62 -2.14
N PHE A 385 -2.73 6.00 -2.62
CA PHE A 385 -2.67 5.02 -3.70
C PHE A 385 -2.27 5.60 -5.04
N LEU A 386 -2.65 6.83 -5.35
CA LEU A 386 -2.17 7.52 -6.56
C LEU A 386 -0.63 7.58 -6.59
N PHE A 387 -0.01 7.97 -5.47
CA PHE A 387 1.45 8.06 -5.38
C PHE A 387 2.13 6.68 -5.31
N ILE A 388 1.51 5.71 -4.63
CA ILE A 388 1.98 4.32 -4.60
C ILE A 388 2.01 3.74 -6.01
N ASP A 389 0.93 3.88 -6.77
CA ASP A 389 0.81 3.34 -8.14
C ASP A 389 1.75 4.05 -9.13
N LEU A 390 2.12 5.31 -8.88
CA LEU A 390 3.14 6.01 -9.67
C LEU A 390 4.56 5.50 -9.41
N GLY A 391 4.81 4.95 -8.22
CA GLY A 391 6.16 4.62 -7.75
C GLY A 391 6.49 3.13 -7.65
N LEU A 392 5.48 2.25 -7.75
CA LEU A 392 5.57 0.81 -7.58
C LEU A 392 4.59 0.06 -8.51
N ASP A 393 4.87 -1.21 -8.76
CA ASP A 393 4.00 -2.20 -9.41
C ASP A 393 3.40 -3.15 -8.35
N MET A 394 2.18 -2.87 -7.88
CA MET A 394 1.65 -3.46 -6.63
C MET A 394 0.50 -4.47 -6.81
N PHE A 395 -0.10 -4.58 -8.00
CA PHE A 395 -1.38 -5.27 -8.17
C PHE A 395 -1.35 -6.80 -7.91
N TYR A 396 -0.20 -7.45 -8.08
CA TYR A 396 -0.09 -8.92 -8.01
C TYR A 396 0.49 -9.43 -6.69
N ASN A 397 1.62 -8.85 -6.25
CA ASN A 397 2.38 -9.41 -5.13
C ASN A 397 1.90 -8.94 -3.74
N TYR A 398 1.05 -7.92 -3.67
CA TYR A 398 0.84 -7.22 -2.41
C TYR A 398 -0.62 -7.16 -2.00
N MET A 399 -0.88 -7.34 -0.71
CA MET A 399 -2.21 -7.19 -0.12
C MET A 399 -2.63 -5.71 -0.09
N THR A 400 -1.68 -4.78 -0.09
CA THR A 400 -1.88 -3.34 0.11
C THR A 400 -3.02 -2.76 -0.73
N PRO A 401 -3.08 -2.96 -2.07
CA PRO A 401 -4.14 -2.40 -2.90
C PRO A 401 -5.52 -2.95 -2.56
N TYR A 402 -5.63 -4.27 -2.43
CA TYR A 402 -6.87 -4.93 -2.04
C TYR A 402 -7.34 -4.43 -0.66
N PHE A 403 -6.48 -4.46 0.35
CA PHE A 403 -6.81 -3.98 1.69
C PHE A 403 -7.31 -2.54 1.67
N ALA A 404 -6.57 -1.63 1.03
CA ALA A 404 -6.90 -0.22 1.06
C ALA A 404 -8.19 0.13 0.31
N TYR A 405 -8.41 -0.43 -0.88
CA TYR A 405 -9.63 -0.18 -1.65
C TYR A 405 -10.85 -0.75 -0.94
N LEU A 406 -10.74 -1.95 -0.34
CA LEU A 406 -11.82 -2.54 0.43
C LEU A 406 -12.11 -1.77 1.73
N VAL A 407 -11.07 -1.28 2.42
CA VAL A 407 -11.23 -0.41 3.60
C VAL A 407 -11.89 0.92 3.23
N ALA A 408 -11.45 1.57 2.16
CA ALA A 408 -12.06 2.81 1.67
C ALA A 408 -13.53 2.62 1.32
N TYR A 409 -13.87 1.48 0.69
CA TYR A 409 -15.26 1.12 0.42
C TYR A 409 -16.08 0.91 1.71
N CYS A 410 -15.54 0.22 2.72
CA CYS A 410 -16.19 0.06 4.02
C CYS A 410 -16.45 1.40 4.72
N ILE A 411 -15.49 2.34 4.65
CA ILE A 411 -15.62 3.69 5.20
C ILE A 411 -16.73 4.46 4.48
N LEU A 412 -16.79 4.37 3.14
CA LEU A 412 -17.87 4.98 2.36
C LEU A 412 -19.24 4.45 2.79
N LYS A 413 -19.37 3.13 2.98
CA LYS A 413 -20.62 2.50 3.40
C LYS A 413 -21.06 2.88 4.81
N LYS A 414 -20.12 3.10 5.72
CA LYS A 414 -20.41 3.70 7.03
C LYS A 414 -21.13 5.05 6.87
N GLY A 415 -20.58 5.90 6.00
CA GLY A 415 -21.12 7.23 5.69
C GLY A 415 -22.54 7.23 5.17
N GLU A 416 -22.84 6.31 4.26
CA GLU A 416 -24.19 6.17 3.71
C GLU A 416 -25.19 5.83 4.83
N ASN A 417 -24.86 4.90 5.73
CA ASN A 417 -25.75 4.49 6.82
C ASN A 417 -26.00 5.64 7.84
N GLU A 418 -24.98 6.46 8.12
CA GLU A 418 -25.11 7.62 9.04
C GLU A 418 -25.85 8.81 8.42
N SER A 419 -26.00 8.85 7.09
CA SER A 419 -26.71 9.94 6.39
C SER A 419 -28.24 9.76 6.34
N PHE A 420 -28.74 8.59 6.73
CA PHE A 420 -30.16 8.25 6.84
C PHE A 420 -30.68 8.19 8.29
N SER A 421 -29.83 8.52 9.27
CA SER A 421 -30.18 8.75 10.68
C SER A 421 -30.14 10.25 10.98
#